data_AF-A0A7W0Q3F5-F1
#
_entry.id   AF-A0A7W0Q3F5-F1
#
_cell.length_a   1.000
_cell.length_b   1.000
_cell.length_c   1.000
_cell.angle_alpha   90.00
_cell.angle_beta   90.00
_cell.angle_gamma   90.00
#
_symmetry.space_group_name_H-M   'P 1'
#
loop_
_entity.id
_entity.type
_entity.pdbx_description
1 polymer ?
#
loop_
_entity_poly.entity_id
_entity_poly.type
_entity_poly.pdbx_seq_one_letter_code
_entity_poly.pdbx_strand_id
1 'polypeptide(L)' 'MRKIRLPLLLLVTCSLAGCGRQAVRASEKKFLADQIMVFDDDPHEASTNEHVRTNREGAAGGKGAGGGGCGCN' A
#
# COMPACT_ATOMS: atom_id res chain seq x y z
N MET A 1 -28.89 -27.14 -1.87
CA MET A 1 -27.97 -26.01 -2.18
C MET A 1 -27.95 -24.89 -1.14
N ARG A 2 -29.11 -24.41 -0.61
CA ARG A 2 -29.16 -23.34 0.42
C ARG A 2 -28.35 -23.64 1.70
N LYS A 3 -28.26 -24.91 2.11
CA LYS A 3 -27.52 -25.35 3.32
C LYS A 3 -25.99 -25.23 3.20
N ILE A 4 -25.43 -25.27 1.99
CA ILE A 4 -23.98 -25.16 1.72
C ILE A 4 -23.55 -23.69 1.55
N ARG A 5 -24.47 -22.82 1.14
CA ARG A 5 -24.18 -21.39 0.95
C ARG A 5 -23.90 -20.65 2.26
N LEU A 6 -24.55 -21.05 3.35
CA LEU A 6 -24.40 -20.42 4.66
C LEU A 6 -22.99 -20.62 5.28
N PRO A 7 -22.43 -21.85 5.36
CA PRO A 7 -21.07 -22.02 5.87
C PRO A 7 -20.02 -21.39 4.95
N LEU A 8 -20.23 -21.39 3.62
CA LEU A 8 -19.33 -20.75 2.68
C LEU A 8 -19.26 -19.22 2.88
N LEU A 9 -20.41 -18.57 3.06
CA LEU A 9 -20.48 -17.13 3.33
C LEU A 9 -19.76 -16.78 4.64
N LEU A 10 -19.93 -17.61 5.67
CA LEU A 10 -19.33 -17.39 6.99
C LEU A 10 -17.80 -17.57 6.96
N LEU A 11 -17.31 -18.52 6.16
CA LEU A 11 -15.88 -18.69 5.92
C LEU A 11 -15.29 -17.45 5.23
N VAL A 12 -15.95 -16.95 4.19
CA VAL A 12 -15.50 -15.76 3.45
C VAL A 12 -15.44 -14.53 4.36
N THR A 13 -16.46 -14.26 5.16
CA THR A 13 -16.47 -13.06 6.03
C THR A 13 -15.43 -13.15 7.16
N CYS A 14 -15.11 -14.35 7.66
CA CYS A 14 -14.08 -14.55 8.67
C CYS A 14 -12.67 -14.23 8.12
N SER A 15 -12.40 -14.57 6.85
CA SER A 15 -11.13 -14.27 6.17
C SER A 15 -10.84 -12.77 6.04
N LEU A 16 -11.87 -11.91 6.06
CA LEU A 16 -11.70 -10.45 5.98
C LEU A 16 -11.49 -9.78 7.35
N ALA A 17 -11.62 -10.50 8.46
CA ALA A 17 -11.55 -9.92 9.81
C ALA A 17 -10.11 -9.62 10.31
N GLY A 18 -9.10 -9.69 9.44
CA GLY A 18 -7.69 -9.80 9.82
C GLY A 18 -6.87 -8.51 9.94
N CYS A 19 -7.30 -7.37 9.41
CA CYS A 19 -6.37 -6.23 9.24
C CYS A 19 -6.91 -4.93 9.86
N GLY A 20 -6.38 -4.54 11.02
CA GLY A 20 -6.60 -3.18 11.55
C GLY A 20 -6.63 -3.02 13.07
N ARG A 21 -6.60 -4.12 13.86
CA ARG A 21 -6.65 -4.02 15.33
C ARG A 21 -5.35 -3.53 15.97
N GLN A 22 -4.21 -3.67 15.29
CA GLN A 22 -2.91 -3.20 15.73
C GLN A 22 -2.44 -2.05 14.82
N ALA A 23 -3.16 -0.94 14.83
CA ALA A 23 -2.68 0.27 14.19
C ALA A 23 -1.57 0.91 15.05
N VAL A 24 -0.44 1.25 14.42
CA VAL A 24 0.63 2.04 15.04
C VAL A 24 0.06 3.36 15.54
N ARG A 25 0.34 3.74 16.79
CA ARG A 25 -0.16 4.98 17.39
C ARG A 25 0.36 6.17 16.59
N ALA A 26 -0.43 7.25 16.52
CA ALA A 26 -0.02 8.45 15.79
C ALA A 26 1.35 9.00 16.25
N SER A 27 1.65 8.89 17.55
CA SER A 27 2.93 9.30 18.13
C SER A 27 4.12 8.40 17.74
N GLU A 28 3.89 7.14 17.42
CA GLU A 28 4.92 6.18 17.00
C GLU A 28 5.29 6.38 15.53
N LYS A 29 4.39 6.98 14.72
CA LYS A 29 4.69 7.33 13.32
C LYS A 29 5.81 8.35 13.15
N LYS A 30 6.21 9.04 14.22
CA LYS A 30 7.37 9.97 14.20
C LYS A 30 8.67 9.27 13.78
N PHE A 31 8.81 7.98 14.07
CA PHE A 31 10.01 7.21 13.70
C PHE A 31 10.09 6.91 12.19
N LEU A 32 8.99 7.12 11.46
CA LEU A 32 8.99 6.95 10.00
C LEU A 32 9.72 8.08 9.26
N ALA A 33 10.06 9.17 9.97
CA ALA A 33 10.88 10.26 9.44
C ALA A 33 12.38 10.08 9.74
N ASP A 34 12.77 8.96 10.38
CA ASP A 34 14.17 8.66 10.63
C ASP A 34 14.91 8.40 9.31
N GLN A 35 16.16 8.85 9.21
CA GLN A 35 16.94 8.76 7.97
C GLN A 35 17.19 7.30 7.57
N ILE A 36 17.27 6.39 8.54
CA ILE A 36 17.40 4.94 8.28
C ILE A 36 16.16 4.32 7.58
N MET A 37 15.03 5.02 7.57
CA MET A 37 13.78 4.59 6.96
C MET A 37 13.55 5.22 5.58
N VAL A 38 14.52 5.99 5.07
CA VAL A 38 14.47 6.60 3.73
C VAL A 38 14.77 5.52 2.68
N PHE A 39 13.93 5.43 1.64
CA PHE A 39 14.06 4.41 0.60
C PHE A 39 15.16 4.72 -0.43
N ASP A 40 15.39 6.00 -0.72
CA ASP A 40 16.36 6.45 -1.72
C ASP A 40 17.30 7.49 -1.08
N ASP A 41 18.61 7.22 -1.11
CA ASP A 41 19.62 8.10 -0.51
C ASP A 41 19.94 9.32 -1.39
N ASP A 42 19.85 9.18 -2.72
CA ASP A 42 20.15 10.23 -3.70
C ASP A 42 18.88 10.66 -4.46
N PRO A 43 18.49 11.95 -4.39
CA PRO A 43 17.28 12.45 -5.02
C PRO A 43 17.34 12.47 -6.56
N HIS A 44 18.53 12.57 -7.15
CA HIS A 44 18.71 12.53 -8.60
C HIS A 44 18.49 11.12 -9.13
N GLU A 45 19.12 10.12 -8.51
CA GLU A 45 18.91 8.71 -8.85
C GLU A 45 17.44 8.29 -8.63
N ALA A 46 16.84 8.71 -7.52
CA ALA A 46 15.44 8.44 -7.21
C ALA A 46 14.46 9.00 -8.27
N SER A 47 14.77 10.19 -8.80
CA SER A 47 13.99 10.82 -9.86
C SER A 47 14.10 10.04 -11.17
N THR A 48 15.32 9.70 -11.58
CA THR A 48 15.56 8.92 -12.80
C THR A 48 14.90 7.54 -12.73
N ASN A 49 15.02 6.84 -11.60
CA ASN A 49 14.37 5.56 -11.41
C ASN A 49 12.85 5.67 -11.43
N GLU A 50 12.28 6.73 -10.85
CA GLU A 50 10.83 6.97 -10.94
C GLU A 50 10.38 7.24 -12.37
N HIS A 51 11.14 8.01 -13.14
CA HIS A 51 10.84 8.27 -14.55
C HIS A 51 10.80 6.95 -15.35
N VAL A 52 11.80 6.09 -15.17
CA VAL A 52 11.85 4.77 -15.83
C VAL A 52 10.68 3.90 -15.38
N ARG A 53 10.40 3.86 -14.07
CA ARG A 53 9.34 3.02 -13.51
C ARG A 53 7.95 3.50 -13.94
N THR A 54 7.71 4.80 -13.96
CA THR A 54 6.45 5.40 -14.47
C THR A 54 6.24 5.05 -15.94
N ASN A 55 7.29 5.10 -16.76
CA ASN A 55 7.18 4.75 -18.18
C ASN A 55 6.91 3.26 -18.40
N ARG A 56 7.41 2.39 -17.53
CA ARG A 56 7.23 0.94 -17.62
C ARG A 56 5.92 0.46 -16.98
N GLU A 57 5.50 1.10 -15.91
CA GLU A 57 4.48 0.62 -14.99
C GLU A 57 3.35 1.64 -14.80
N GLY A 58 3.10 2.53 -15.76
CA GLY A 58 2.16 3.69 -15.65
C GLY A 58 0.73 3.44 -15.16
N ALA A 59 0.36 2.19 -14.85
CA ALA A 59 -0.84 1.79 -14.15
C ALA A 59 -0.70 1.69 -12.61
N ALA A 60 0.53 1.67 -12.06
CA ALA A 60 0.81 1.25 -10.68
C ALA A 60 0.71 2.34 -9.60
N GLY A 61 0.52 3.62 -9.97
CA GLY A 61 0.53 4.73 -9.03
C GLY A 61 1.95 5.05 -8.52
N GLY A 62 2.24 6.33 -8.36
CA GLY A 62 3.54 6.80 -7.87
C GLY A 62 3.78 6.48 -6.39
N LYS A 63 4.99 6.76 -5.91
CA LYS A 63 5.36 6.67 -4.49
C LYS A 63 4.58 7.69 -3.63
N GLY A 64 3.77 7.21 -2.70
CA GLY A 64 3.09 8.04 -1.68
C GLY A 64 1.95 7.31 -0.98
N ALA A 65 1.85 7.43 0.35
CA ALA A 65 0.75 6.85 1.14
C ALA A 65 -0.62 7.52 0.91
N GLY A 66 -0.75 8.37 -0.12
CA GLY A 66 -1.96 9.09 -0.48
C GLY A 66 -2.39 8.76 -1.91
N GLY A 67 -3.27 7.77 -2.04
CA GLY A 67 -4.18 7.64 -3.17
C GLY A 67 -3.60 6.98 -4.42
N GLY A 68 -4.03 5.74 -4.68
CA GLY A 68 -3.93 5.14 -6.01
C GLY A 68 -4.88 5.80 -7.01
N GLY A 69 -4.56 5.68 -8.30
CA GLY A 69 -5.49 6.01 -9.38
C GLY A 69 -4.81 6.17 -10.74
N CYS A 70 -5.34 5.42 -11.72
CA CYS A 70 -5.19 5.52 -13.18
C CYS A 70 -4.36 6.73 -13.66
N GLY A 71 -3.11 6.51 -14.08
CA GLY A 71 -2.14 7.55 -14.47
C GLY A 71 -2.50 8.40 -15.68
N CYS A 72 -3.60 9.15 -15.61
CA CYS A 72 -3.92 10.23 -16.54
C CYS A 72 -3.31 11.52 -15.97
N ASN A 73 -2.24 11.99 -16.63
CA ASN A 73 -1.61 13.30 -16.45
C ASN A 73 -2.62 14.45 -16.43
#